data_AF-A0A945FDW7-F1
#
_entry.id   AF-A0A945FDW7-F1
#
_cell.length_a   1.000
_cell.length_b   1.000
_cell.length_c   1.000
_cell.angle_alpha   90.00
_cell.angle_beta   90.00
_cell.angle_gamma   90.00
#
_symmetry.space_group_name_H-M   'P 1'
#
loop_
_entity.id
_entity.type
_entity.pdbx_description
1 polymer ?
#
loop_
_entity_poly.entity_id
_entity_poly.type
_entity_poly.pdbx_seq_one_letter_code
_entity_poly.pdbx_strand_id
1 'polypeptide(L)'
;MPIILGTLLALVSIAVIAYPFLGSKRYRLVSETFVTREKLRAERLRIYRKISDIEADFESGDLTEADYQQQRDQLRFAAAEILKQESGGNSSSAKRDEELEKEISRLRKQTAQVPEAPEGGDNL
;
A
#
# COMPACT_ATOMS: atom_id res chain seq x y z
N MET A 1 27.59 45.65 -12.10
CA MET A 1 27.03 45.62 -10.73
C MET A 1 27.01 44.18 -10.18
N PRO A 2 28.19 43.58 -9.89
CA PRO A 2 28.30 42.19 -9.42
C PRO A 2 27.77 42.01 -7.99
N ILE A 3 27.77 43.07 -7.18
CA ILE A 3 27.34 43.06 -5.79
C ILE A 3 25.86 42.66 -5.69
N ILE A 4 25.00 43.21 -6.55
CA ILE A 4 23.55 42.91 -6.56
C ILE A 4 23.30 41.42 -6.82
N LEU A 5 24.05 40.82 -7.74
CA LEU A 5 23.93 39.41 -8.08
C LEU A 5 24.38 38.51 -6.91
N GLY A 6 25.48 38.87 -6.25
CA GLY A 6 25.96 38.18 -5.04
C GLY A 6 24.94 38.25 -3.89
N THR A 7 24.36 39.42 -3.64
CA THR A 7 23.36 39.59 -2.58
C THR A 7 22.08 38.81 -2.87
N LEU A 8 21.63 38.77 -4.12
CA LEU A 8 20.45 37.99 -4.53
C LEU A 8 20.69 36.49 -4.31
N LEU A 9 21.87 35.98 -4.70
CA LEU A 9 22.23 34.58 -4.52
C LEU A 9 22.30 34.20 -3.04
N ALA A 10 22.88 35.08 -2.20
CA ALA A 10 22.94 34.88 -0.76
C ALA A 10 21.54 34.81 -0.14
N LEU A 11 20.63 35.71 -0.52
CA LEU A 11 19.24 35.71 -0.04
C LEU A 11 18.49 34.44 -0.45
N VAL A 12 18.66 33.97 -1.69
CA VAL A 12 18.04 32.72 -2.16
C VAL A 12 18.57 31.52 -1.37
N SER A 13 19.88 31.43 -1.15
CA SER A 13 20.47 30.36 -0.32
C SER A 13 19.90 30.34 1.10
N ILE A 14 19.83 31.50 1.75
CA ILE A 14 19.25 31.63 3.09
C ILE A 14 17.77 31.25 3.07
N ALA A 15 17.02 31.70 2.06
CA ALA A 15 15.61 31.38 1.92
C ALA A 15 15.37 29.88 1.77
N VAL A 16 16.17 29.17 0.97
CA VAL A 16 16.05 27.69 0.80
C VAL A 16 16.30 26.95 2.11
N ILE A 17 17.27 27.39 2.92
CA ILE A 17 17.60 26.78 4.21
C ILE A 17 16.57 27.14 5.29
N ALA A 18 16.06 28.37 5.29
CA ALA A 18 15.07 28.85 6.26
C ALA A 18 13.64 28.38 5.95
N TYR A 19 13.32 28.13 4.68
CA TYR A 19 12.01 27.65 4.22
C TYR A 19 11.49 26.42 4.99
N PRO A 20 12.28 25.35 5.22
CA PRO A 20 11.81 24.21 6.01
C PRO A 20 11.54 24.54 7.49
N PHE A 21 12.18 25.58 8.06
CA PHE A 21 11.97 25.99 9.45
C PHE A 21 10.66 26.77 9.66
N LEU A 22 10.23 27.56 8.67
CA LEU A 22 8.96 28.29 8.73
C LEU A 22 7.74 27.39 8.46
N GLY A 23 7.95 26.20 7.87
CA GLY A 23 6.93 25.24 7.48
C GLY A 23 6.57 24.21 8.56
N SER A 24 6.59 24.56 9.85
CA SER A 24 6.41 23.64 11.00
C SER A 24 5.21 22.69 10.89
N LYS A 25 4.12 23.11 10.24
CA LYS A 25 2.95 22.25 9.98
C LYS A 25 3.21 21.12 8.98
N ARG A 26 4.01 21.34 7.94
CA ARG A 26 4.34 20.30 6.94
C ARG A 26 5.39 19.31 7.46
N TYR A 27 6.36 19.79 8.23
CA TYR A 27 7.37 18.92 8.85
C TYR A 27 6.74 17.96 9.86
N ARG A 28 5.74 18.43 10.62
CA ARG A 28 4.99 17.60 11.56
C ARG A 28 4.21 16.46 10.86
N LEU A 29 3.51 16.74 9.75
CA LEU A 29 2.79 15.70 8.99
C LEU A 29 3.73 14.65 8.39
N VAL A 30 4.88 15.09 7.85
CA VAL A 30 5.90 14.18 7.33
C VAL A 30 6.48 13.33 8.46
N SER A 31 6.82 13.93 9.60
CA SER A 31 7.31 13.18 10.76
C SER A 31 6.28 12.19 11.32
N GLU A 32 5.01 12.58 11.42
CA GLU A 32 3.93 11.69 11.92
C GLU A 32 3.71 10.49 10.97
N THR A 33 3.75 10.70 9.66
CA THR A 33 3.62 9.62 8.67
C THR A 33 4.83 8.68 8.67
N PHE A 34 6.06 9.19 8.82
CA PHE A 34 7.27 8.38 8.99
C PHE A 34 7.23 7.55 10.26
N VAL A 35 6.89 8.16 11.41
CA VAL A 35 6.76 7.45 12.69
C VAL A 35 5.69 6.37 12.62
N THR A 36 4.57 6.65 11.96
CA THR A 36 3.49 5.66 11.78
C THR A 36 3.95 4.49 10.92
N ARG A 37 4.60 4.73 9.78
CA ARG A 37 5.15 3.66 8.93
C ARG A 37 6.18 2.80 9.65
N GLU A 38 7.06 3.41 10.42
CA GLU A 38 8.10 2.67 11.14
C GLU A 38 7.51 1.80 12.27
N LYS A 39 6.46 2.30 12.95
CA LYS A 39 5.68 1.50 13.90
C LYS A 39 5.02 0.29 13.24
N LEU A 40 4.36 0.47 12.09
CA LEU A 40 3.74 -0.62 11.36
C LEU A 40 4.77 -1.68 10.94
N ARG A 41 5.96 -1.26 10.47
CA ARG A 41 7.06 -2.18 10.13
C ARG A 41 7.55 -2.97 11.33
N ALA A 42 7.74 -2.31 12.47
CA ALA A 42 8.16 -2.97 13.70
C ALA A 42 7.13 -3.99 14.17
N GLU A 43 5.84 -3.66 14.06
CA GLU A 43 4.75 -4.56 14.42
C GLU A 43 4.65 -5.76 13.48
N ARG A 44 4.81 -5.56 12.17
CA ARG A 44 4.91 -6.68 11.21
C ARG A 44 6.07 -7.61 11.55
N LEU A 45 7.25 -7.07 11.84
CA LEU A 45 8.41 -7.89 12.21
C LEU A 45 8.16 -8.70 13.48
N ARG A 46 7.42 -8.13 14.44
CA ARG A 46 7.00 -8.84 15.65
C ARG A 46 6.05 -10.00 15.34
N ILE A 47 5.10 -9.81 14.42
CA ILE A 47 4.20 -10.89 13.99
C ILE A 47 4.99 -12.01 13.31
N TYR A 48 5.96 -11.69 12.45
CA TYR A 48 6.78 -12.71 11.79
C TYR A 48 7.61 -13.53 12.78
N ARG A 49 8.15 -12.90 13.82
CA ARG A 49 8.81 -13.64 14.91
C ARG A 49 7.85 -14.59 15.60
N LYS A 50 6.65 -14.12 15.98
CA LYS A 50 5.63 -14.98 16.59
C LYS A 50 5.26 -16.18 15.71
N ILE A 51 5.16 -15.99 14.39
CA ILE A 51 4.90 -17.10 13.46
C ILE A 51 6.05 -18.12 13.52
N SER A 52 7.29 -17.65 13.56
CA SER A 52 8.46 -18.53 13.71
C SER A 52 8.48 -19.25 15.06
N ASP A 53 8.06 -18.58 16.13
CA ASP A 53 8.02 -19.16 17.47
C ASP A 53 6.99 -20.30 17.54
N ILE A 54 5.77 -20.08 17.03
CA ILE A 54 4.73 -21.14 17.02
C ILE A 54 5.07 -22.30 16.08
N GLU A 55 5.87 -22.06 15.03
CA GLU A 55 6.38 -23.12 14.16
C GLU A 55 7.36 -24.01 14.92
N ALA A 56 8.28 -23.40 15.68
CA ALA A 56 9.22 -24.13 16.51
C ALA A 56 8.50 -24.94 17.61
N ASP A 57 7.47 -24.37 18.24
CA ASP A 57 6.66 -25.05 19.25
C ASP A 57 5.85 -26.21 18.65
N PHE A 58 5.46 -26.11 17.37
CA PHE A 58 4.81 -27.21 16.66
C PHE A 58 5.81 -28.30 16.28
N GLU A 59 6.99 -27.94 15.76
CA GLU A 59 8.07 -28.87 15.43
C GLU A 59 8.61 -29.61 16.67
N SER A 60 8.61 -28.97 17.84
CA SER A 60 8.98 -29.61 19.13
C SER A 60 7.90 -30.54 19.67
N GLY A 61 6.68 -30.47 19.14
CA GLY A 61 5.51 -31.24 19.60
C GLY A 61 4.81 -30.65 20.82
N ASP A 62 5.14 -29.41 21.20
CA ASP A 62 4.50 -28.69 22.31
C ASP A 62 3.12 -28.13 21.92
N LEU A 63 2.85 -28.02 20.61
CA LEU A 63 1.60 -27.52 20.06
C LEU A 63 0.89 -28.57 19.20
N THR A 64 -0.43 -28.69 19.36
CA THR A 64 -1.23 -29.56 18.48
C THR A 64 -1.38 -28.95 17.09
N GLU A 65 -1.54 -29.78 16.05
CA GLU A 65 -1.77 -29.31 14.67
C GLU A 65 -2.96 -28.34 14.59
N ALA A 66 -4.07 -28.64 15.28
CA ALA A 66 -5.27 -27.80 15.24
C ALA A 66 -4.99 -26.41 15.85
N ASP A 67 -4.28 -26.36 16.98
CA ASP A 67 -3.92 -25.10 17.63
C ASP A 67 -2.90 -24.31 16.83
N TYR A 68 -1.91 -25.00 16.24
CA TYR A 68 -0.93 -24.41 15.33
C TYR A 68 -1.60 -23.72 14.15
N GLN A 69 -2.49 -24.42 13.43
CA GLN A 69 -3.20 -23.86 12.27
C GLN A 69 -4.04 -22.64 12.68
N GLN A 70 -4.77 -22.73 13.80
CA GLN A 70 -5.59 -21.62 14.31
C GLN A 70 -4.74 -20.40 14.64
N GLN A 71 -3.63 -20.56 15.38
CA GLN A 71 -2.76 -19.44 15.77
C GLN A 71 -2.04 -18.84 14.57
N ARG A 72 -1.57 -19.68 13.64
CA ARG A 72 -0.92 -19.26 12.41
C ARG A 72 -1.84 -18.41 11.54
N ASP A 73 -3.08 -18.83 11.37
CA ASP A 73 -4.04 -18.12 10.53
C ASP A 73 -4.43 -16.77 11.14
N GLN A 74 -4.57 -16.69 12.46
CA GLN A 74 -4.77 -15.40 13.16
C GLN A 74 -3.60 -14.45 12.96
N LEU A 75 -2.36 -14.94 13.11
CA LEU A 75 -1.15 -14.13 12.90
C LEU A 75 -1.02 -13.68 11.43
N ARG A 76 -1.36 -14.54 10.48
CA ARG A 76 -1.38 -14.20 9.04
C ARG A 76 -2.42 -13.13 8.73
N PHE A 77 -3.61 -13.23 9.31
CA PHE A 77 -4.65 -12.20 9.16
C PHE A 77 -4.18 -10.85 9.72
N ALA A 78 -3.57 -10.85 10.90
CA ALA A 78 -3.00 -9.63 11.49
C ALA A 78 -1.87 -9.04 10.63
N ALA A 79 -1.00 -9.87 10.06
CA ALA A 79 0.04 -9.41 9.13
C ALA A 79 -0.56 -8.80 7.86
N ALA A 80 -1.61 -9.41 7.30
CA ALA A 80 -2.30 -8.90 6.12
C ALA A 80 -2.93 -7.52 6.38
N GLU A 81 -3.52 -7.31 7.55
CA GLU A 81 -4.12 -6.02 7.91
C GLU A 81 -3.05 -4.92 8.04
N ILE A 82 -1.88 -5.23 8.60
CA ILE A 82 -0.75 -4.28 8.66
C ILE A 82 -0.25 -3.94 7.25
N LEU A 83 -0.13 -4.93 6.35
CA LEU A 83 0.26 -4.70 4.95
C LEU A 83 -0.76 -3.79 4.23
N LYS A 84 -2.05 -3.98 4.50
CA LYS A 84 -3.11 -3.11 3.96
C LYS A 84 -2.97 -1.66 4.45
N GLN A 85 -2.62 -1.48 5.73
CA GLN A 85 -2.37 -0.15 6.29
C GLN A 85 -1.08 0.48 5.74
N GLU A 86 0.01 -0.28 5.58
CA GLU A 86 1.26 0.20 4.96
C GLU A 86 1.05 0.63 3.49
N SER A 87 0.21 -0.10 2.76
CA SER A 87 -0.17 0.22 1.37
C SER A 87 -1.02 1.49 1.24
N GLY A 88 -1.30 2.20 2.35
CA GLY A 88 -2.03 3.46 2.33
C GLY A 88 -3.55 3.28 2.26
N GLY A 89 -4.07 2.32 3.04
CA GLY A 89 -5.46 2.20 3.49
C GLY A 89 -6.53 2.82 2.59
N ASN A 90 -7.22 1.97 1.83
CA ASN A 90 -8.50 2.17 1.11
C ASN A 90 -8.63 3.30 0.08
N SER A 91 -7.97 4.45 0.18
CA SER A 91 -8.27 5.58 -0.72
C SER A 91 -7.75 5.38 -2.14
N SER A 92 -6.59 4.73 -2.29
CA SER A 92 -5.99 4.43 -3.59
C SER A 92 -6.42 3.07 -4.17
N SER A 93 -6.80 2.12 -3.32
CA SER A 93 -7.33 0.82 -3.76
C SER A 93 -8.81 0.92 -4.12
N ALA A 94 -9.65 1.56 -3.31
CA ALA A 94 -11.07 1.71 -3.65
C ALA A 94 -11.28 2.49 -4.97
N LYS A 95 -10.45 3.52 -5.24
CA LYS A 95 -10.46 4.20 -6.54
C LYS A 95 -10.02 3.30 -7.69
N ARG A 96 -8.96 2.49 -7.48
CA ARG A 96 -8.51 1.50 -8.49
C ARG A 96 -9.55 0.42 -8.73
N ASP A 97 -10.20 -0.08 -7.68
CA ASP A 97 -11.24 -1.10 -7.76
C ASP A 97 -12.48 -0.55 -8.48
N GLU A 98 -12.84 0.72 -8.21
CA GLU A 98 -13.94 1.40 -8.89
C GLU A 98 -13.63 1.73 -10.36
N GLU A 99 -12.36 2.04 -10.69
CA GLU A 99 -11.88 2.17 -12.07
C GLU A 99 -11.91 0.82 -12.81
N LEU A 100 -11.47 -0.26 -12.15
CA LEU A 100 -11.52 -1.63 -12.69
C LEU A 100 -12.96 -2.08 -12.97
N GLU A 101 -13.91 -1.84 -12.07
CA GLU A 101 -15.33 -2.20 -12.28
C GLU A 101 -15.95 -1.41 -13.46
N LYS A 102 -15.55 -0.14 -13.65
CA LYS A 102 -15.95 0.65 -14.83
C LYS A 102 -15.38 0.08 -16.13
N GLU A 103 -14.15 -0.43 -16.10
CA GLU A 103 -13.51 -1.07 -17.25
C GLU A 103 -14.21 -2.39 -17.60
N ILE A 104 -14.46 -3.25 -16.61
CA ILE A 104 -15.14 -4.54 -16.77
C ILE A 104 -16.55 -4.36 -17.33
N SER A 105 -17.30 -3.38 -16.83
CA SER A 105 -18.65 -3.09 -17.32
C SER A 105 -18.67 -2.53 -18.74
N ARG A 106 -17.65 -1.77 -19.16
CA ARG A 106 -17.46 -1.37 -20.58
C ARG A 106 -17.18 -2.57 -21.46
N LEU A 107 -16.26 -3.44 -21.06
CA LEU A 107 -15.91 -4.65 -21.81
C LEU A 107 -17.12 -5.58 -21.95
N ARG A 108 -17.89 -5.81 -20.87
CA ARG A 108 -19.13 -6.61 -20.93
C ARG A 108 -20.16 -6.00 -21.89
N LYS A 109 -20.31 -4.67 -21.91
CA LYS A 109 -21.22 -3.99 -22.84
C LYS A 109 -20.75 -4.10 -24.29
N GLN A 110 -19.44 -4.09 -24.54
CA GLN A 110 -18.88 -4.31 -25.87
C GLN A 110 -19.04 -5.77 -26.33
N THR A 111 -18.80 -6.74 -25.43
CA THR A 111 -19.02 -8.17 -25.72
C THR A 111 -20.50 -8.48 -25.94
N ALA A 112 -21.42 -7.85 -25.17
CA ALA A 112 -22.86 -8.01 -25.36
C ALA A 112 -23.41 -7.30 -26.61
N GLN A 113 -22.60 -6.49 -27.30
CA GLN A 113 -22.97 -5.82 -28.55
C GLN A 113 -22.36 -6.46 -29.79
N VAL A 114 -21.59 -7.55 -29.67
CA VAL A 114 -21.23 -8.37 -30.85
C VAL A 114 -22.50 -9.09 -31.28
N PRO A 115 -23.19 -8.65 -32.35
CA PRO A 115 -24.36 -9.34 -32.85
C PRO A 115 -23.88 -10.64 -33.47
N GLU A 116 -24.60 -11.71 -33.22
CA GLU A 116 -24.40 -12.98 -33.91
C GLU A 116 -24.32 -12.74 -35.43
N ALA A 117 -23.20 -13.14 -36.03
CA ALA A 117 -23.03 -13.10 -37.47
C ALA A 117 -24.06 -14.05 -38.12
N PRO A 118 -24.68 -13.66 -39.24
CA PRO A 118 -25.80 -14.39 -39.82
C PRO A 118 -25.33 -15.74 -40.39
N GLU A 119 -26.23 -16.70 -40.30
CA GLU A 119 -26.14 -18.07 -40.80
C GLU A 119 -25.43 -18.17 -42.16
N GLY A 120 -24.39 -19.00 -42.19
CA GLY A 120 -23.62 -19.36 -43.37
C GLY A 120 -23.43 -20.87 -43.45
N GLY A 121 -24.53 -21.58 -43.69
CA GLY A 121 -24.61 -23.00 -44.08
C GLY A 121 -26.06 -23.20 -44.53
N ASP A 122 -26.37 -23.51 -45.78
CA ASP A 122 -25.99 -24.77 -46.41
C ASP A 122 -25.82 -24.60 -47.92
N ASN A 123 -24.61 -24.88 -48.41
CA ASN A 123 -24.39 -25.26 -49.80
C ASN A 123 -23.59 -26.57 -49.85
N LEU A 124 -24.25 -27.61 -50.36
CA LEU A 124 -23.77 -28.92 -50.85
C LEU A 124 -23.60 -30.05 -49.82
#